data_AF-C6BF54-F1
#
_entry.id   AF-C6BF54-F1
#
_cell.length_a   1.000
_cell.length_b   1.000
_cell.length_c   1.000
_cell.angle_alpha   90.00
_cell.angle_beta   90.00
_cell.angle_gamma   90.00
#
_symmetry.space_group_name_H-M   'P 1'
#
loop_
_entity.id
_entity.type
_entity.pdbx_description
1 polymer ?
#
loop_
_entity_poly.entity_id
_entity_poly.type
_entity_poly.pdbx_seq_one_letter_code
_entity_poly.pdbx_strand_id
1 'polypeptide(L)'
;MPYPLRIEYPALSHAQLAIIGDRYGNDPVVRRLLMEVLALQHIALRAHQVAEAAGPGSRTDAFGIAVAALHRELEAETWFQEDLAEREAYRARVSAGDKAQDRKGVSCREHKW
;
A
#
# COMPACT_ATOMS: atom_id res chain seq x y z
N MET A 1 14.03 -20.93 -11.26
CA MET A 1 14.56 -19.66 -10.74
C MET A 1 13.42 -18.68 -10.71
N PRO A 2 12.83 -18.31 -9.57
CA PRO A 2 11.91 -17.19 -9.56
C PRO A 2 12.78 -15.96 -9.80
N TYR A 3 12.59 -15.29 -10.94
CA TYR A 3 13.17 -13.98 -11.15
C TYR A 3 12.50 -13.05 -10.15
N PRO A 4 13.21 -12.49 -9.15
CA PRO A 4 12.61 -11.44 -8.36
C PRO A 4 12.40 -10.27 -9.33
N LEU A 5 11.14 -9.87 -9.54
CA LEU A 5 10.73 -8.74 -10.39
C LEU A 5 11.46 -7.43 -10.01
N ARG A 6 12.12 -7.41 -8.85
CA ARG A 6 12.75 -6.29 -8.17
C ARG A 6 14.12 -5.86 -8.68
N ILE A 7 14.79 -6.64 -9.53
CA ILE A 7 16.08 -6.20 -10.09
C ILE A 7 15.87 -4.99 -11.01
N GLU A 8 14.69 -4.87 -11.62
CA GLU A 8 14.37 -3.81 -12.60
C GLU A 8 13.53 -2.66 -12.01
N TYR A 9 12.82 -2.89 -10.90
CA TYR A 9 11.89 -1.91 -10.32
C TYR A 9 12.21 -1.65 -8.84
N PRO A 10 12.72 -0.46 -8.48
CA PRO A 10 12.99 -0.11 -7.09
C PRO A 10 11.69 0.01 -6.29
N ALA A 11 11.71 -0.44 -5.03
CA ALA A 11 10.62 -0.20 -4.09
C ALA A 11 10.54 1.30 -3.78
N LEU A 12 9.40 1.92 -4.12
CA LEU A 12 9.17 3.34 -3.92
C LEU A 12 8.41 3.58 -2.61
N SER A 13 8.78 4.63 -1.88
CA SER A 13 8.00 5.15 -0.75
C SER A 13 6.89 6.09 -1.22
N HIS A 14 5.91 6.35 -0.34
CA HIS A 14 4.90 7.38 -0.59
C HIS A 14 5.50 8.75 -0.83
N ALA A 15 6.56 9.09 -0.09
CA ALA A 15 7.28 10.36 -0.27
C ALA A 15 7.92 10.46 -1.66
N GLN A 16 8.50 9.38 -2.17
CA GLN A 16 9.07 9.36 -3.52
C GLN A 16 8.00 9.47 -4.60
N LEU A 17 6.88 8.76 -4.45
CA LEU A 17 5.74 8.87 -5.36
C LEU A 17 5.15 10.29 -5.37
N ALA A 18 5.05 10.94 -4.20
CA ALA A 18 4.63 12.33 -4.10
C ALA A 18 5.60 13.28 -4.82
N ILE A 19 6.91 13.11 -4.62
CA ILE A 19 7.93 13.91 -5.33
C ILE A 19 7.83 13.75 -6.85
N ILE A 20 7.58 12.53 -7.33
CA ILE A 20 7.39 12.26 -8.78
C ILE A 20 6.12 12.96 -9.27
N GLY A 21 5.02 12.86 -8.51
CA GLY A 21 3.76 13.56 -8.80
C GLY A 21 3.92 15.07 -8.86
N ASP A 22 4.58 15.66 -7.87
CA ASP A 22 4.79 17.12 -7.80
C ASP A 22 5.67 17.63 -8.95
N ARG A 23 6.70 16.86 -9.32
CA ARG A 23 7.66 17.27 -10.34
C ARG A 23 7.17 17.03 -11.77
N TYR A 24 6.41 15.96 -11.99
CA TYR A 24 6.07 15.47 -13.34
C TYR A 24 4.57 15.25 -13.55
N GLY A 25 3.70 15.61 -12.61
CA GLY A 25 2.25 15.35 -12.68
C GLY A 25 1.52 16.04 -13.83
N ASN A 26 2.13 17.07 -14.42
CA ASN A 26 1.62 17.72 -15.64
C ASN A 26 1.86 16.88 -16.91
N ASP A 27 2.77 15.89 -16.87
CA ASP A 27 2.95 14.95 -17.97
C ASP A 27 1.82 13.89 -17.92
N PRO A 28 1.00 13.76 -18.98
CA PRO A 28 -0.13 12.84 -18.98
C PRO A 28 0.28 11.37 -18.87
N VAL A 29 1.48 11.00 -19.36
CA VAL A 29 2.00 9.64 -19.26
C VAL A 29 2.40 9.34 -17.82
N VAL A 30 3.15 10.23 -17.19
CA VAL A 30 3.57 10.06 -15.79
C VAL A 30 2.36 10.05 -14.87
N ARG A 31 1.39 10.93 -15.09
CA ARG A 31 0.14 10.98 -14.33
C ARG A 31 -0.64 9.67 -14.43
N ARG A 32 -0.74 9.09 -15.63
CA ARG A 32 -1.39 7.78 -15.83
C ARG A 32 -0.64 6.66 -15.11
N LEU A 33 0.69 6.62 -15.22
CA LEU A 33 1.51 5.61 -14.56
C LEU A 33 1.37 5.68 -13.04
N LEU A 34 1.36 6.88 -12.45
CA LEU A 34 1.12 7.06 -11.02
C LEU A 34 -0.25 6.51 -10.59
N MET A 35 -1.30 6.76 -11.39
CA MET A 35 -2.62 6.19 -11.13
C MET A 35 -2.63 4.66 -11.21
N GLU A 36 -1.91 4.07 -12.17
CA GLU A 36 -1.79 2.62 -12.31
C GLU A 36 -1.02 2.02 -11.11
N VAL A 37 0.06 2.66 -10.66
CA VAL A 37 0.80 2.26 -9.45
C VAL A 37 -0.12 2.27 -8.23
N LEU A 38 -0.87 3.36 -8.00
CA LEU A 38 -1.81 3.45 -6.87
C LEU A 38 -2.91 2.38 -6.94
N ALA A 39 -3.42 2.07 -8.14
CA ALA A 39 -4.40 1.01 -8.31
C ALA A 39 -3.83 -0.38 -7.96
N LEU A 40 -2.58 -0.66 -8.36
CA LEU A 40 -1.90 -1.90 -8.03
C LEU A 40 -1.61 -2.02 -6.53
N GLN A 41 -1.22 -0.93 -5.87
CA GLN A 41 -1.05 -0.88 -4.41
C GLN A 41 -2.34 -1.26 -3.68
N HIS A 42 -3.48 -0.71 -4.11
CA HIS A 42 -4.79 -1.07 -3.53
C HIS A 42 -5.16 -2.54 -3.73
N ILE A 43 -4.85 -3.11 -4.91
CA ILE A 43 -5.09 -4.54 -5.17
C ILE A 43 -4.21 -5.39 -4.25
N ALA A 44 -2.93 -5.05 -4.11
CA ALA A 44 -1.98 -5.76 -3.27
C ALA A 44 -2.39 -5.71 -1.79
N LEU A 45 -2.84 -4.55 -1.29
CA LEU A 45 -3.40 -4.40 0.05
C LEU A 45 -4.62 -5.29 0.28
N ARG A 46 -5.53 -5.38 -0.69
CA ARG A 46 -6.71 -6.27 -0.59
C ARG A 46 -6.31 -7.74 -0.62
N ALA A 47 -5.35 -8.12 -1.46
CA ALA A 47 -4.83 -9.49 -1.50
C ALA A 47 -4.22 -9.88 -0.14
N HIS A 48 -3.46 -8.98 0.48
CA HIS A 48 -2.94 -9.19 1.83
C HIS A 48 -4.07 -9.31 2.88
N GLN A 49 -5.11 -8.47 2.82
CA GLN A 49 -6.26 -8.60 3.73
C GLN A 49 -6.99 -9.94 3.59
N VAL A 50 -7.16 -10.43 2.35
CA VAL A 50 -7.74 -11.75 2.08
C VAL A 50 -6.85 -12.86 2.65
N ALA A 51 -5.54 -12.74 2.48
CA ALA A 51 -4.58 -13.69 3.05
C ALA A 51 -4.65 -13.74 4.58
N GLU A 52 -4.67 -12.59 5.25
CA GLU A 52 -4.80 -12.49 6.71
C GLU A 52 -6.14 -13.05 7.20
N ALA A 53 -7.24 -12.80 6.47
CA ALA A 53 -8.57 -13.30 6.82
C ALA A 53 -8.72 -14.81 6.64
N ALA A 54 -8.04 -15.40 5.65
CA ALA A 54 -8.02 -16.85 5.43
C ALA A 54 -7.33 -17.62 6.57
N GLY A 55 -6.56 -16.93 7.42
CA GLY A 55 -5.81 -17.52 8.52
C GLY A 55 -4.67 -18.42 8.02
N PRO A 56 -3.94 -19.07 8.95
CA PRO A 56 -2.90 -20.03 8.60
C PRO A 56 -3.52 -21.32 8.02
N GLY A 57 -3.92 -21.28 6.75
CA GLY A 57 -4.21 -22.46 5.95
C GLY A 57 -2.97 -23.36 5.84
N SER A 58 -3.17 -24.65 5.59
CA SER A 58 -2.09 -25.62 5.45
C SER A 58 -1.03 -25.10 4.48
N ARG A 59 0.18 -24.81 4.98
CA ARG A 59 1.33 -24.22 4.24
C ARG A 59 1.71 -24.93 2.94
N THR A 60 1.14 -26.09 2.67
CA THR A 60 1.41 -26.97 1.53
C THR A 60 0.36 -26.91 0.42
N ASP A 61 -0.77 -26.21 0.61
CA ASP A 61 -1.73 -26.00 -0.47
C ASP A 61 -1.27 -24.87 -1.43
N ALA A 62 -1.75 -24.91 -2.68
CA ALA A 62 -1.37 -23.93 -3.70
C ALA A 62 -1.68 -22.49 -3.28
N PHE A 63 -2.75 -22.31 -2.48
CA PHE A 63 -3.13 -21.03 -1.91
C PHE A 63 -2.12 -20.53 -0.87
N GLY A 64 -1.70 -21.38 0.06
CA GLY A 64 -0.70 -21.08 1.09
C GLY A 64 0.69 -20.79 0.50
N ILE A 65 1.07 -21.46 -0.58
CA ILE A 65 2.28 -21.14 -1.35
C ILE A 65 2.17 -19.73 -1.96
N ALA A 66 1.02 -19.40 -2.57
CA ALA A 66 0.80 -18.08 -3.15
C ALA A 66 0.77 -16.96 -2.09
N VAL A 67 0.15 -17.20 -0.93
CA VAL A 67 0.16 -16.27 0.21
C VAL A 67 1.58 -16.04 0.74
N ALA A 68 2.38 -17.10 0.89
CA ALA A 68 3.76 -16.99 1.33
C ALA A 68 4.63 -16.19 0.34
N ALA A 69 4.41 -16.39 -0.96
CA ALA A 69 5.07 -15.59 -2.00
C ALA A 69 4.63 -14.13 -1.94
N LEU A 70 3.32 -13.86 -1.80
CA LEU A 70 2.78 -12.51 -1.66
C LEU A 70 3.39 -11.77 -0.47
N HIS A 71 3.50 -12.40 0.70
CA HIS A 71 4.09 -11.75 1.89
C HIS A 71 5.56 -11.39 1.69
N ARG A 72 6.38 -12.28 1.12
CA ARG A 72 7.79 -11.96 0.79
C ARG A 72 7.91 -10.81 -0.22
N GLU A 73 7.03 -10.80 -1.21
CA GLU A 73 6.97 -9.70 -2.18
C GLU A 73 6.40 -8.42 -1.57
N LEU A 74 5.66 -8.44 -0.47
CA LEU A 74 5.20 -7.21 0.19
C LEU A 74 6.17 -6.71 1.28
N GLU A 75 6.95 -7.61 1.88
CA GLU A 75 7.94 -7.28 2.91
C GLU A 75 9.01 -6.29 2.42
N ALA A 76 9.40 -6.37 1.15
CA ALA A 76 10.38 -5.42 0.60
C ALA A 76 9.76 -4.20 -0.12
N GLU A 77 8.43 -4.03 -0.07
CA GLU A 77 7.77 -2.83 -0.59
C GLU A 77 7.74 -1.72 0.47
N THR A 78 8.46 -0.62 0.22
CA THR A 78 8.58 0.48 1.19
C THR A 78 7.23 1.14 1.49
N TRP A 79 6.44 1.47 0.45
CA TRP A 79 5.09 2.02 0.63
C TRP A 79 4.17 1.11 1.47
N PHE A 80 4.34 -0.22 1.37
CA PHE A 80 3.50 -1.17 2.09
C PHE A 80 3.86 -1.21 3.58
N GLN A 81 5.15 -1.14 3.92
CA GLN A 81 5.59 -1.02 5.31
C GLN A 81 5.12 0.30 5.94
N GLU A 82 5.12 1.39 5.18
CA GLU A 82 4.56 2.68 5.60
C GLU A 82 3.06 2.58 5.92
N ASP A 83 2.28 1.95 5.03
CA ASP A 83 0.84 1.72 5.24
C ASP A 83 0.55 0.83 6.45
N LEU A 84 1.35 -0.21 6.67
CA LEU A 84 1.23 -1.08 7.84
C LEU A 84 1.52 -0.29 9.13
N ALA A 85 2.60 0.48 9.16
CA ALA A 85 2.95 1.32 10.30
C ALA A 85 1.87 2.37 10.60
N GLU A 86 1.28 2.99 9.57
CA GLU A 86 0.17 3.93 9.74
C GLU A 86 -1.08 3.24 10.32
N ARG A 87 -1.42 2.04 9.80
CA ARG A 87 -2.55 1.25 10.31
C ARG A 87 -2.34 0.80 11.76
N GLU A 88 -1.13 0.39 12.12
CA GLU A 88 -0.78 0.02 13.48
C GLU A 88 -0.86 1.23 14.42
N ALA A 89 -0.31 2.37 14.01
CA ALA A 89 -0.43 3.61 14.76
C ALA A 89 -1.90 4.04 14.93
N TYR A 90 -2.72 3.88 13.89
CA TYR A 90 -4.15 4.14 13.96
C TYR A 90 -4.85 3.20 14.95
N ARG A 91 -4.60 1.89 14.87
CA ARG A 91 -5.14 0.90 15.82
C ARG A 91 -4.71 1.23 17.25
N ALA A 92 -3.45 1.61 17.47
CA ALA A 92 -2.94 1.98 18.79
C ALA A 92 -3.68 3.21 19.35
N ARG A 93 -3.93 4.25 18.53
CA ARG A 93 -4.74 5.41 18.92
C ARG A 93 -6.17 5.03 19.29
N VAL A 94 -6.82 4.18 18.49
CA VAL A 94 -8.17 3.69 18.74
C VAL A 94 -8.22 2.87 20.04
N SER A 95 -7.25 1.97 20.26
CA SER A 95 -7.15 1.15 21.47
C SER A 95 -6.79 1.95 22.73
N ALA A 96 -6.06 3.07 22.59
CA ALA A 96 -5.77 3.99 23.68
C ALA A 96 -6.99 4.80 24.15
N GLY A 97 -8.17 4.61 23.53
CA GLY A 97 -9.40 5.28 23.93
C GLY A 97 -9.42 6.76 23.57
N ASP A 98 -8.60 7.17 22.60
CA ASP A 98 -8.50 8.55 22.14
C ASP A 98 -9.79 8.92 21.39
N LYS A 99 -10.82 9.35 22.15
CA LYS A 99 -11.99 10.02 21.59
C LYS A 99 -11.58 11.41 21.15
N ALA A 100 -10.89 11.49 20.01
CA ALA A 100 -10.74 12.75 19.30
C ALA A 100 -12.11 13.14 18.69
N GLN A 101 -12.99 13.72 19.51
CA GLN A 101 -13.98 14.67 19.01
C GLN A 101 -13.25 15.97 18.66
N ASP A 102 -13.15 16.32 17.36
CA ASP A 102 -13.15 17.69 16.78
C ASP A 102 -12.55 17.64 15.35
N ARG A 103 -13.06 18.25 14.26
CA ARG A 103 -14.16 19.19 13.99
C ARG A 103 -14.67 19.00 12.57
N LYS A 104 -15.93 19.39 12.39
CA LYS A 104 -16.54 19.97 11.17
C LYS A 104 -15.53 20.52 10.16
N GLY A 105 -15.76 20.17 8.89
CA GLY A 105 -15.38 21.00 7.76
C GLY A 105 -14.29 20.43 6.85
N VAL A 106 -14.52 19.26 6.24
CA VAL A 106 -13.91 19.03 4.92
C VAL A 106 -14.75 19.79 3.91
N SER A 107 -14.52 21.12 3.89
CA SER A 107 -14.55 21.90 2.67
C SER A 107 -13.92 21.08 1.56
N CYS A 108 -14.60 21.00 0.40
CA CYS A 108 -14.06 20.47 -0.83
C CYS A 108 -12.61 20.94 -1.00
N ARG A 109 -11.64 20.08 -0.63
CA ARG A 109 -10.32 20.18 -1.24
C ARG A 109 -10.55 19.75 -2.67
N GLU A 110 -10.68 20.74 -3.54
CA GLU A 110 -10.29 20.61 -4.92
C GLU A 110 -8.98 19.82 -4.93
N HIS A 111 -9.08 18.54 -5.26
CA HIS A 111 -7.96 17.85 -5.85
C HIS A 111 -7.70 18.57 -7.17
N LYS A 112 -6.91 19.64 -7.10
CA LYS A 112 -6.13 20.09 -8.24
C LYS A 112 -5.12 18.99 -8.48
N TRP A 113 -5.53 18.09 -9.37
CA TRP A 113 -4.67 17.11 -10.00
C TRP A 113 -3.78 17.79 -11.02
#